data_AF-A0A7C4SU86-F1
#
_entry.id   AF-A0A7C4SU86-F1
#
_cell.length_a   1.000
_cell.length_b   1.000
_cell.length_c   1.000
_cell.angle_alpha   90.00
_cell.angle_beta   90.00
_cell.angle_gamma   90.00
#
_symmetry.space_group_name_H-M   'P 1'
#
loop_
_entity.id
_entity.type
_entity.pdbx_description
1 polymer ?
#
loop_
_entity_poly.entity_id
_entity_poly.type
_entity_poly.pdbx_seq_one_letter_code
_entity_poly.pdbx_strand_id
1 'polypeptide(L)'
;MRVEVIEGDSRGIDFQSILSERGFREASLVIAHPPYHDIIKYGDDPRNLANVSTLEEFLSAYGKVVDNVLRILAKGGYFVHGIGDKYAEGEWVPLGFYTISETLKRGLRLKAICVKNFEETLAKRRQIHLWKYQGVKVRNLLLQTR
;
A
#
# COMPACT_ATOMS: atom_id res chain seq x y z
N MET A 1 -5.52 -0.06 -24.99
CA MET A 1 -4.95 -0.08 -23.63
C MET A 1 -4.04 -1.29 -23.55
N ARG A 2 -2.75 -1.10 -23.24
CA ARG A 2 -1.78 -2.20 -23.05
C ARG A 2 -1.66 -2.45 -21.55
N VAL A 3 -1.78 -3.70 -21.12
CA VAL A 3 -1.68 -4.12 -19.71
C VAL A 3 -0.67 -5.24 -19.66
N GLU A 4 0.26 -5.15 -18.72
CA GLU A 4 1.27 -6.17 -18.47
C GLU A 4 1.30 -6.49 -16.98
N VAL A 5 1.60 -7.75 -16.67
CA VAL A 5 1.81 -8.23 -15.31
C VAL A 5 3.26 -8.66 -15.19
N ILE A 6 3.92 -8.18 -14.14
CA ILE A 6 5.31 -8.52 -13.84
C ILE A 6 5.32 -9.09 -12.43
N GLU A 7 5.82 -10.30 -12.30
CA GLU A 7 5.95 -10.98 -11.02
C GLU A 7 7.34 -10.74 -10.44
N GLY A 8 7.41 -10.42 -9.16
CA GLY A 8 8.65 -10.31 -8.42
C GLY A 8 8.49 -9.57 -7.10
N ASP A 9 9.58 -9.53 -6.34
CA ASP A 9 9.65 -8.80 -5.07
C ASP A 9 9.78 -7.30 -5.33
N SER A 10 8.75 -6.53 -4.96
CA SER A 10 8.69 -5.08 -5.18
C SER A 10 9.80 -4.29 -4.47
N ARG A 11 10.49 -4.91 -3.49
CA ARG A 11 11.65 -4.33 -2.82
C ARG A 11 12.91 -4.38 -3.69
N GLY A 12 13.00 -5.36 -4.59
CA GLY A 12 14.21 -5.66 -5.38
C GLY A 12 14.03 -5.58 -6.89
N ILE A 13 12.80 -5.53 -7.40
CA ILE A 13 12.53 -5.35 -8.82
C ILE A 13 13.14 -4.03 -9.32
N ASP A 14 13.79 -4.06 -10.46
CA ASP A 14 14.27 -2.83 -11.10
C ASP A 14 13.16 -2.21 -11.97
N PHE A 15 12.33 -1.37 -11.36
CA PHE A 15 11.28 -0.65 -12.08
C PHE A 15 11.83 0.26 -13.18
N GLN A 16 13.05 0.78 -13.04
CA GLN A 16 13.64 1.68 -14.03
C GLN A 16 13.97 0.92 -15.31
N SER A 17 14.61 -0.24 -15.18
CA SER A 17 14.92 -1.12 -16.31
C SER A 17 13.62 -1.57 -17.02
N ILE A 18 12.63 -1.98 -16.24
CA ILE A 18 11.31 -2.37 -16.75
C ILE A 18 10.69 -1.24 -17.59
N LEU A 19 10.63 -0.01 -17.08
CA LEU A 19 10.06 1.11 -17.82
C LEU A 19 10.88 1.43 -19.08
N SER A 20 12.21 1.41 -18.97
CA SER A 20 13.12 1.80 -20.06
C SER A 20 13.03 0.84 -21.25
N GLU A 21 12.95 -0.46 -21.01
CA GLU A 21 12.70 -1.49 -22.03
C GLU A 21 11.39 -1.27 -22.80
N ARG A 22 10.42 -0.60 -22.16
CA ARG A 22 9.09 -0.30 -22.72
C ARG A 22 9.01 1.12 -23.30
N GLY A 23 10.15 1.84 -23.34
CA GLY A 23 10.24 3.19 -23.89
C GLY A 23 9.76 4.30 -22.95
N PHE A 24 9.57 3.99 -21.66
CA PHE A 24 9.17 4.96 -20.64
C PHE A 24 10.34 5.34 -19.73
N ARG A 25 10.40 6.61 -19.32
CA ARG A 25 11.41 7.09 -18.37
C ARG A 25 10.91 7.11 -16.93
N GLU A 26 9.64 7.42 -16.76
CA GLU A 26 8.99 7.68 -15.48
C GLU A 26 7.50 7.33 -15.54
N ALA A 27 6.90 7.13 -14.37
CA ALA A 27 5.47 6.94 -14.18
C ALA A 27 4.83 8.21 -13.62
N SER A 28 3.76 8.71 -14.24
CA SER A 28 3.01 9.87 -13.73
C SER A 28 2.11 9.54 -12.53
N LEU A 29 1.74 8.26 -12.38
CA LEU A 29 0.87 7.76 -11.33
C LEU A 29 1.35 6.37 -10.90
N VAL A 30 1.49 6.19 -9.59
CA VAL A 30 1.66 4.87 -8.97
C VAL A 30 0.50 4.61 -8.04
N ILE A 31 -0.07 3.42 -8.08
CA ILE A 31 -1.10 2.97 -7.16
C ILE A 31 -0.55 1.78 -6.38
N ALA A 32 -0.32 1.96 -5.09
CA ALA A 32 0.18 0.96 -4.17
C ALA A 32 -0.95 0.49 -3.25
N HIS A 33 -1.10 -0.83 -3.16
CA HIS A 33 -1.99 -1.49 -2.19
C HIS A 33 -1.20 -2.61 -1.51
N PRO A 34 -0.29 -2.25 -0.56
CA PRO A 34 0.55 -3.25 0.09
C PRO A 34 -0.29 -4.26 0.88
N PRO A 35 0.23 -5.47 1.12
CA PRO A 35 -0.45 -6.41 1.99
C PRO A 35 -0.55 -5.84 3.40
N TYR A 36 -1.55 -6.30 4.15
CA TYR A 36 -1.60 -6.05 5.58
C TYR A 36 -0.46 -6.82 6.28
N HIS A 37 0.11 -6.21 7.31
CA HIS A 37 1.01 -6.90 8.22
C HIS A 37 0.25 -8.02 8.94
N ASP A 38 0.75 -9.26 8.83
CA ASP A 38 0.44 -10.47 9.62
C ASP A 38 -1.01 -11.04 9.67
N ILE A 39 -2.04 -10.35 9.14
CA ILE A 39 -3.43 -10.85 9.23
C ILE A 39 -3.90 -11.71 8.05
N ILE A 40 -3.20 -11.69 6.92
CA ILE A 40 -3.50 -12.50 5.75
C ILE A 40 -2.21 -13.18 5.30
N LYS A 41 -2.20 -14.50 5.28
CA LYS A 41 -1.06 -15.28 4.80
C LYS A 41 -1.11 -15.41 3.28
N TYR A 42 -0.06 -14.93 2.63
CA TYR A 42 0.11 -14.98 1.17
C TYR A 42 1.27 -15.95 0.82
N GLY A 43 1.11 -17.21 1.22
CA GLY A 43 2.15 -18.24 1.11
C GLY A 43 3.29 -18.07 2.11
N ASP A 44 4.33 -18.90 1.98
CA ASP A 44 5.42 -19.02 2.96
C ASP A 44 6.74 -18.34 2.51
N ASP A 45 6.72 -17.56 1.42
CA ASP A 45 7.92 -16.86 0.96
C ASP A 45 8.36 -15.83 2.02
N PRO A 46 9.58 -15.95 2.59
CA PRO A 46 10.07 -15.02 3.61
C PRO A 46 10.28 -13.60 3.07
N ARG A 47 10.28 -13.42 1.75
CA ARG A 47 10.34 -12.11 1.11
C ARG A 47 9.01 -11.36 1.14
N ASN A 48 7.91 -12.04 1.43
CA ASN A 48 6.60 -11.43 1.47
C ASN A 48 6.51 -10.44 2.64
N LEU A 49 6.09 -9.20 2.36
CA LEU A 49 5.88 -8.18 3.39
C LEU A 49 4.85 -8.63 4.45
N ALA A 50 3.89 -9.49 4.12
CA ALA A 50 2.92 -10.00 5.07
C ALA A 50 3.51 -10.99 6.10
N ASN A 51 4.69 -11.56 5.80
CA ASN A 51 5.31 -12.64 6.57
C ASN A 51 6.42 -12.15 7.52
N VAL A 52 6.68 -10.84 7.55
CA VAL A 52 7.61 -10.24 8.52
C VAL A 52 7.04 -10.34 9.95
N SER A 53 7.93 -10.38 10.95
CA SER A 53 7.53 -10.74 12.31
C SER A 53 6.99 -9.56 13.12
N THR A 54 7.46 -8.34 12.82
CA THR A 54 7.09 -7.14 13.56
C THR A 54 6.62 -6.01 12.66
N LEU A 55 5.86 -5.09 13.25
CA LEU A 55 5.38 -3.89 12.56
C LEU A 55 6.55 -3.02 12.09
N GLU A 56 7.62 -2.94 12.87
CA GLU A 56 8.83 -2.17 12.52
C GLU A 56 9.53 -2.78 11.31
N GLU A 57 9.65 -4.10 11.26
CA GLU A 57 10.19 -4.82 10.11
C GLU A 57 9.31 -4.61 8.87
N PHE A 58 7.98 -4.66 9.03
CA PHE A 58 7.03 -4.35 7.98
C PHE A 58 7.21 -2.94 7.43
N LEU A 59 7.26 -1.93 8.30
CA LEU A 59 7.41 -0.53 7.88
C LEU A 59 8.77 -0.28 7.21
N SER A 60 9.83 -0.90 7.71
CA SER A 60 11.16 -0.85 7.09
C SER A 60 11.16 -1.49 5.70
N ALA A 61 10.56 -2.68 5.56
CA ALA A 61 10.43 -3.36 4.28
C ALA A 61 9.54 -2.60 3.28
N TYR A 62 8.39 -2.08 3.74
CA TYR A 62 7.50 -1.23 2.96
C TYR A 62 8.23 0.04 2.51
N GLY A 63 9.01 0.65 3.39
CA GLY A 63 9.84 1.80 3.08
C GLY A 63 10.77 1.54 1.89
N LYS A 64 11.43 0.37 1.82
CA LYS A 64 12.26 -0.02 0.67
C LYS A 64 11.46 -0.10 -0.63
N VAL A 65 10.21 -0.56 -0.59
CA VAL A 65 9.32 -0.55 -1.76
C VAL A 65 9.05 0.89 -2.20
N VAL A 66 8.73 1.78 -1.26
CA VAL A 66 8.50 3.20 -1.56
C VAL A 66 9.77 3.84 -2.15
N ASP A 67 10.94 3.61 -1.57
CA ASP A 67 12.22 4.12 -2.11
C ASP A 67 12.42 3.67 -3.56
N ASN A 68 12.17 2.40 -3.84
CA ASN A 68 12.32 1.84 -5.18
C ASN A 68 11.32 2.44 -6.18
N VAL A 69 10.06 2.62 -5.77
CA VAL A 69 9.02 3.25 -6.58
C VAL A 69 9.31 4.73 -6.84
N LEU A 70 9.81 5.47 -5.85
CA LEU A 70 10.05 6.91 -5.99
C LEU A 70 11.12 7.23 -7.02
N ARG A 71 12.02 6.28 -7.33
CA ARG A 71 13.03 6.44 -8.39
C ARG A 71 12.42 6.58 -9.78
N ILE A 72 11.24 5.98 -10.00
CA ILE A 72 10.53 6.04 -11.28
C ILE A 72 9.36 7.03 -11.28
N LEU A 73 9.00 7.61 -10.13
CA LEU A 73 7.86 8.51 -10.04
C LEU A 73 8.23 9.87 -10.63
N ALA A 74 7.46 10.31 -11.62
CA ALA A 74 7.67 11.60 -12.28
C ALA A 74 7.61 12.76 -11.29
N LYS A 75 8.36 13.83 -11.58
CA LYS A 75 8.19 15.09 -10.83
C LYS A 75 6.77 15.64 -11.04
N GLY A 76 6.09 15.97 -9.95
CA GLY A 76 4.68 16.34 -9.95
C GLY A 76 3.71 15.16 -10.09
N GLY A 77 4.24 13.93 -10.19
CA GLY A 77 3.48 12.69 -10.24
C GLY A 77 2.84 12.34 -8.90
N TYR A 78 1.90 11.40 -8.95
CA TYR A 78 1.09 11.01 -7.80
C TYR A 78 1.38 9.59 -7.34
N PHE A 79 1.48 9.41 -6.02
CA PHE A 79 1.52 8.11 -5.37
C PHE A 79 0.20 7.92 -4.61
N VAL A 80 -0.61 6.99 -5.09
CA VAL A 80 -1.86 6.60 -4.46
C VAL A 80 -1.59 5.42 -3.54
N HIS A 81 -1.92 5.56 -2.27
CA HIS A 81 -1.72 4.51 -1.27
C HIS A 81 -3.06 4.02 -0.74
N GLY A 82 -3.32 2.73 -0.84
CA GLY A 82 -4.56 2.12 -0.36
C GLY A 82 -4.25 1.08 0.70
N ILE A 83 -4.58 1.39 1.96
CA ILE A 83 -4.56 0.41 3.05
C ILE A 83 -5.48 0.89 4.18
N GLY A 84 -6.14 -0.06 4.85
CA GLY A 84 -6.93 0.21 6.05
C GLY A 84 -6.12 -0.01 7.33
N ASP A 85 -6.74 0.35 8.45
CA ASP A 85 -6.23 -0.04 9.77
C ASP A 85 -6.49 -1.53 10.00
N LYS A 86 -5.69 -2.12 10.90
CA LYS A 86 -5.75 -3.53 11.25
C LYS A 86 -6.42 -3.66 12.62
N TYR A 87 -7.26 -4.67 12.81
CA TYR A 87 -7.78 -5.03 14.13
C TYR A 87 -7.13 -6.35 14.56
N ALA A 88 -6.44 -6.36 15.69
CA ALA A 88 -5.75 -7.53 16.22
C ALA A 88 -5.78 -7.49 17.73
N GLU A 89 -5.92 -8.66 18.36
CA GLU A 89 -5.86 -8.83 19.83
C GLU A 89 -6.81 -7.91 20.61
N GLY A 90 -7.96 -7.56 20.02
CA GLY A 90 -8.94 -6.68 20.67
C GLY A 90 -8.73 -5.19 20.42
N GLU A 91 -7.65 -4.80 19.74
CA GLU A 91 -7.23 -3.41 19.55
C GLU A 91 -7.12 -3.00 18.09
N TRP A 92 -7.26 -1.69 17.85
CA TRP A 92 -7.02 -1.08 16.55
C TRP A 92 -5.56 -0.70 16.40
N VAL A 93 -4.90 -1.29 15.42
CA VAL A 93 -3.56 -0.92 14.96
C VAL A 93 -3.72 0.05 13.78
N PRO A 94 -3.30 1.33 13.92
CA PRO A 94 -3.49 2.36 12.90
C PRO A 94 -2.47 2.22 11.73
N LEU A 95 -2.46 1.04 11.10
CA LEU A 95 -1.53 0.65 10.04
C LEU A 95 -1.56 1.61 8.84
N GLY A 96 -2.73 2.15 8.52
CA GLY A 96 -2.85 3.16 7.46
C GLY A 96 -2.05 4.41 7.79
N PHE A 97 -2.11 4.89 9.03
CA PHE A 97 -1.32 6.05 9.45
C PHE A 97 0.17 5.76 9.58
N TYR A 98 0.55 4.55 10.01
CA TYR A 98 1.96 4.17 10.08
C TYR A 98 2.61 4.12 8.69
N THR A 99 1.93 3.53 7.70
CA THR A 99 2.43 3.48 6.32
C THR A 99 2.41 4.85 5.64
N ILE A 100 1.42 5.72 5.93
CA ILE A 100 1.46 7.13 5.51
C ILE A 100 2.69 7.81 6.09
N SER A 101 2.90 7.72 7.41
CA SER A 101 4.03 8.35 8.10
C SER A 101 5.35 7.90 7.50
N GLU A 102 5.49 6.60 7.24
CA GLU A 102 6.68 6.02 6.62
C GLU A 102 6.90 6.53 5.19
N THR A 103 5.82 6.69 4.41
CA THR A 103 5.88 7.26 3.06
C THR A 103 6.31 8.73 3.10
N LEU A 104 5.77 9.52 4.02
CA LEU A 104 6.05 10.96 4.13
C LEU A 104 7.50 11.27 4.55
N LYS A 105 8.19 10.35 5.24
CA LYS A 105 9.63 10.47 5.53
C LYS A 105 10.48 10.65 4.26
N ARG A 106 9.98 10.22 3.10
CA ARG A 106 10.68 10.27 1.79
C ARG A 106 10.37 11.52 0.98
N GLY A 107 9.78 12.55 1.61
CA GLY A 107 9.63 13.87 1.00
C GLY A 107 8.41 14.05 0.10
N LEU A 108 7.47 13.09 0.06
CA LEU A 108 6.16 13.33 -0.54
C LEU A 108 5.34 14.31 0.30
N ARG A 109 4.38 14.97 -0.34
CA ARG A 109 3.35 15.77 0.33
C ARG A 109 2.02 15.04 0.32
N LEU A 110 1.39 14.92 1.49
CA LEU A 110 0.01 14.47 1.62
C LEU A 110 -0.93 15.49 0.98
N LYS A 111 -1.68 15.08 -0.06
CA LYS A 111 -2.65 15.94 -0.74
C LYS A 111 -4.07 15.69 -0.29
N ALA A 112 -4.44 14.42 -0.12
CA ALA A 112 -5.76 14.06 0.34
C ALA A 112 -5.75 12.71 1.05
N ILE A 113 -6.65 12.58 2.02
CA ILE A 113 -7.10 11.32 2.60
C ILE A 113 -8.51 11.07 2.05
N CYS A 114 -8.64 10.18 1.08
CA CYS A 114 -9.93 9.77 0.53
C CYS A 114 -10.50 8.64 1.40
N VAL A 115 -11.73 8.81 1.86
CA VAL A 115 -12.39 7.82 2.71
C VAL A 115 -13.29 6.95 1.84
N LYS A 116 -12.91 5.68 1.65
CA LYS A 116 -13.74 4.67 1.00
C LYS A 116 -14.68 4.06 2.05
N ASN A 117 -15.92 4.53 2.04
CA ASN A 117 -16.98 3.93 2.84
C ASN A 117 -17.39 2.58 2.22
N PHE A 118 -17.22 1.50 2.97
CA PHE A 118 -17.63 0.15 2.56
C PHE A 118 -18.84 -0.27 3.38
N GLU A 119 -20.04 0.00 2.87
CA GLU A 119 -21.29 -0.44 3.48
C GLU A 119 -21.60 -1.90 3.11
N GLU A 120 -21.30 -2.30 1.87
CA GLU A 120 -21.49 -3.68 1.39
C GLU A 120 -20.25 -4.20 0.66
N THR A 121 -19.88 -5.46 0.93
CA THR A 121 -18.89 -6.21 0.14
C THR A 121 -19.44 -7.59 -0.15
N LEU A 122 -18.97 -8.25 -1.22
CA LEU A 122 -19.39 -9.62 -1.57
C LEU A 122 -19.13 -10.60 -0.41
N ALA A 123 -18.02 -10.44 0.31
CA ALA A 123 -17.68 -11.22 1.50
C ALA A 123 -18.57 -10.93 2.73
N LYS A 124 -19.33 -9.82 2.74
CA LYS A 124 -20.23 -9.41 3.82
C LYS A 124 -21.71 -9.70 3.54
N ARG A 125 -22.07 -10.30 2.39
CA ARG A 125 -23.45 -10.73 2.14
C ARG A 125 -23.82 -11.79 3.20
N ARG A 126 -24.76 -11.44 4.09
CA ARG A 126 -25.31 -12.23 5.24
C ARG A 126 -24.60 -12.12 6.60
N GLN A 127 -23.56 -11.29 6.78
CA GLN A 127 -22.94 -11.04 8.10
C GLN A 127 -23.26 -9.64 8.67
N ILE A 128 -24.55 -9.37 8.89
CA ILE A 128 -25.05 -8.02 9.26
C ILE A 128 -24.81 -7.68 10.75
N HIS A 129 -24.42 -8.64 11.60
CA HIS A 129 -24.52 -8.47 13.06
C HIS A 129 -23.28 -7.94 13.80
N LEU A 130 -22.06 -7.99 13.24
CA LEU A 130 -20.84 -7.59 13.97
C LEU A 130 -20.47 -6.09 13.84
N TRP A 131 -21.01 -5.38 12.85
CA TRP A 131 -20.53 -4.04 12.48
C TRP A 131 -21.33 -2.87 13.08
N LYS A 132 -22.42 -3.12 13.82
CA LYS A 132 -23.25 -2.06 14.41
C LYS A 132 -22.51 -1.15 15.40
N TYR A 133 -21.32 -1.54 15.86
CA TYR A 133 -20.55 -0.80 16.88
C TYR A 133 -19.05 -0.58 16.56
N GLN A 134 -18.52 -1.05 15.42
CA GLN A 134 -17.07 -1.19 15.19
C GLN A 134 -16.55 -0.69 13.81
N GLY A 135 -17.27 0.19 13.12
CA GLY A 135 -16.91 0.59 11.75
C GLY A 135 -15.77 1.60 11.65
N VAL A 136 -14.57 1.19 11.21
CA VAL A 136 -13.56 2.11 10.64
C VAL A 136 -13.49 1.96 9.12
N LYS A 137 -13.48 3.13 8.46
CA LYS A 137 -13.51 3.35 7.02
C LYS A 137 -12.17 2.95 6.36
N VAL A 138 -12.21 2.31 5.19
CA VAL A 138 -11.00 2.10 4.37
C VAL A 138 -10.59 3.45 3.79
N ARG A 139 -9.30 3.76 3.73
CA ARG A 139 -8.80 5.04 3.22
C ARG A 139 -7.93 4.80 1.99
N ASN A 140 -8.25 5.46 0.90
CA ASN A 140 -7.38 5.60 -0.27
C ASN A 140 -6.71 6.96 -0.17
N LEU A 141 -5.47 7.11 -0.55
CA LEU A 141 -4.72 8.35 -0.36
C LEU A 141 -4.16 8.85 -1.67
N LEU A 142 -4.00 10.16 -1.78
CA LEU A 142 -3.31 10.80 -2.90
C LEU A 142 -2.13 11.59 -2.32
N LEU A 143 -0.90 11.20 -2.69
CA LEU A 143 0.34 11.89 -2.35
C LEU A 143 0.98 12.43 -3.64
N GLN A 144 1.75 13.52 -3.55
CA GLN A 144 2.47 14.10 -4.71
C GLN A 144 3.93 14.39 -4.35
N THR A 145 4.83 14.27 -5.33
CA THR A 145 6.21 14.75 -5.18
C THR A 145 6.28 16.29 -5.15
N ARG A 146 7.44 16.83 -4.76
CA ARG A 146 7.79 18.24 -5.02
C ARG A 146 7.93 18.51 -6.51
#